data_AF-A0A7C6ZP51-F1
#
_entry.id   AF-A0A7C6ZP51-F1
#
_cell.length_a   1.000
_cell.length_b   1.000
_cell.length_c   1.000
_cell.angle_alpha   90.00
_cell.angle_beta   90.00
_cell.angle_gamma   90.00
#
_symmetry.space_group_name_H-M   'P 1'
#
loop_
_entity.id
_entity.type
_entity.pdbx_description
1 polymer ?
#
loop_
_entity_poly.entity_id
_entity_poly.type
_entity_poly.pdbx_seq_one_letter_code
_entity_poly.pdbx_strand_id
1 'polypeptide(L)'
;MQHNAKPILMGLEEEVFVTEPVLPSLSSLYYLARLLWRNPAYYYTHSASNFARGRDLRQAVMSGIEVSTGVHSSVDSLMEDLSARRRELASVTDGLILPIGHLFDLEAPTNTCGLHIHIGPVPERETERIYSNLAHFLPLLALLTVSSPLARGRYFGQSFRIAKSYAIGPLRKEDKRYRFQDMIISRRLGTIELRIFDPVWDLERIRVLIKCIEAILRTDRRFDWNEDSYRHCRRVAAEAGYNGNGPGHERDAAHASDRDPGQQHDPGRAPDQDMIMLSSLYSELSEFCDVDERLFRHTASDELYEFWKAHGTLKTYIAIDNAYRNGVFGLDKAALPEAERRLARLEPGQRVLRAASGLLFYYAVKLPYIILKGLKEQS
;
A
#
# COMPACT_ATOMS: atom_id res chain seq x y z
N MET A 1 -12.88 28.30 27.19
CA MET A 1 -12.02 28.73 26.07
C MET A 1 -11.84 27.53 25.16
N GLN A 2 -12.50 27.50 24.00
CA GLN A 2 -12.25 26.48 22.99
C GLN A 2 -10.83 26.70 22.47
N HIS A 3 -9.90 25.82 22.84
CA HIS A 3 -8.62 25.77 22.14
C HIS A 3 -8.93 25.46 20.68
N ASN A 4 -8.73 26.43 19.79
CA ASN A 4 -8.70 26.20 18.35
C ASN A 4 -7.57 25.20 18.08
N ALA A 5 -7.89 23.91 18.13
CA ALA A 5 -6.99 22.86 17.70
C ALA A 5 -6.64 23.16 16.24
N LYS A 6 -5.34 23.28 15.95
CA LYS A 6 -4.89 23.47 14.57
C LYS A 6 -5.45 22.32 13.72
N PRO A 7 -5.92 22.59 12.50
CA PRO A 7 -6.42 21.53 11.63
C PRO A 7 -5.30 20.52 11.39
N ILE A 8 -5.65 19.24 11.54
CA ILE A 8 -4.76 18.13 11.19
C ILE A 8 -4.70 18.08 9.67
N LEU A 9 -3.49 18.12 9.13
CA LEU A 9 -3.26 18.04 7.70
C LEU A 9 -2.78 16.64 7.31
N MET A 10 -3.31 16.15 6.19
CA MET A 10 -3.03 14.83 5.65
C MET A 10 -2.69 14.89 4.16
N GLY A 11 -1.83 13.98 3.71
CA GLY A 11 -1.52 13.75 2.30
C GLY A 11 -1.28 12.27 2.02
N LEU A 12 -1.47 11.83 0.78
CA LEU A 12 -1.34 10.43 0.37
C LEU A 12 -0.36 10.28 -0.78
N GLU A 13 0.45 9.23 -0.74
CA GLU A 13 1.22 8.71 -1.87
C GLU A 13 0.69 7.30 -2.20
N GLU A 14 0.27 7.05 -3.44
CA GLU A 14 -0.22 5.75 -3.89
C GLU A 14 0.71 5.23 -4.99
N GLU A 15 1.33 4.08 -4.72
CA GLU A 15 2.06 3.30 -5.72
C GLU A 15 1.11 2.27 -6.37
N VAL A 16 1.18 2.13 -7.69
CA VAL A 16 0.42 1.13 -8.44
C VAL A 16 1.32 0.42 -9.44
N PHE A 17 1.05 -0.85 -9.71
CA PHE A 17 1.66 -1.51 -10.86
C PHE A 17 0.94 -1.09 -12.15
N VAL A 18 1.70 -0.99 -13.24
CA VAL A 18 1.13 -0.91 -14.59
C VAL A 18 1.69 -2.05 -15.43
N THR A 19 0.82 -2.98 -15.83
CA THR A 19 1.22 -4.24 -16.47
C THR A 19 0.80 -4.35 -17.94
N GLU A 20 1.60 -5.08 -18.74
CA GLU A 20 1.42 -5.23 -20.19
C GLU A 20 1.70 -6.68 -20.70
N PRO A 21 0.81 -7.67 -20.46
CA PRO A 21 -0.43 -7.56 -19.68
C PRO A 21 -0.28 -7.95 -18.20
N VAL A 22 0.67 -8.82 -17.85
CA VAL A 22 0.76 -9.41 -16.49
C VAL A 22 1.99 -8.99 -15.70
N LEU A 23 3.04 -8.48 -16.36
CA LEU A 23 4.23 -7.96 -15.69
C LEU A 23 4.36 -6.45 -15.89
N PRO A 24 4.99 -5.74 -14.94
CA PRO A 24 5.30 -4.34 -15.10
C PRO A 24 6.23 -4.12 -16.29
N SER A 25 5.96 -3.08 -17.06
CA SER A 25 6.69 -2.75 -18.28
C SER A 25 7.45 -1.45 -18.13
N LEU A 26 8.59 -1.31 -18.82
CA LEU A 26 9.29 -0.02 -18.93
C LEU A 26 8.42 1.06 -19.61
N SER A 27 7.37 0.67 -20.34
CA SER A 27 6.32 1.57 -20.82
C SER A 27 5.70 2.42 -19.70
N SER A 28 5.75 1.99 -18.43
CA SER A 28 5.25 2.78 -17.30
C SER A 28 5.93 4.15 -17.19
N LEU A 29 7.21 4.26 -17.59
CA LEU A 29 7.92 5.54 -17.64
C LEU A 29 7.35 6.47 -18.71
N TYR A 30 6.82 5.92 -19.81
CA TYR A 30 6.14 6.71 -20.83
C TYR A 30 4.82 7.28 -20.31
N TYR A 31 4.06 6.49 -19.55
CA TYR A 31 2.83 6.98 -18.92
C TYR A 31 3.12 8.07 -17.89
N LEU A 32 4.16 7.90 -17.08
CA LEU A 32 4.64 8.96 -16.17
C LEU A 32 5.12 10.20 -16.91
N ALA A 33 5.83 10.06 -18.03
CA ALA A 33 6.21 11.19 -18.86
C ALA A 33 4.96 11.95 -19.34
N ARG A 34 3.96 11.24 -19.90
CA ARG A 34 2.69 11.86 -20.33
C ARG A 34 1.98 12.58 -19.19
N LEU A 35 1.95 11.99 -18.00
CA LEU A 35 1.37 12.59 -16.81
C LEU A 35 2.11 13.87 -16.42
N LEU A 36 3.45 13.79 -16.33
CA LEU A 36 4.33 14.91 -16.02
C LEU A 36 4.15 16.06 -17.00
N TRP A 37 4.14 15.79 -18.29
CA TRP A 37 4.01 16.82 -19.32
C TRP A 37 2.60 17.44 -19.38
N ARG A 38 1.57 16.77 -18.87
CA ARG A 38 0.22 17.34 -18.75
C ARG A 38 0.13 18.44 -17.69
N ASN A 39 0.84 18.28 -16.58
CA ASN A 39 0.94 19.30 -15.53
C ASN A 39 2.33 19.25 -14.85
N PRO A 40 3.35 19.87 -15.47
CA PRO A 40 4.71 19.80 -14.96
C PRO A 40 4.84 20.38 -13.55
N ALA A 41 4.16 21.49 -13.28
CA ALA A 41 4.21 22.15 -11.98
C ALA A 41 3.79 21.23 -10.83
N TYR A 42 2.80 20.36 -11.06
CA TYR A 42 2.30 19.43 -10.06
C TYR A 42 3.12 18.12 -10.01
N TYR A 43 3.19 17.40 -11.13
CA TYR A 43 3.78 16.05 -11.13
C TYR A 43 5.30 16.03 -11.02
N TYR A 44 5.95 17.19 -11.14
CA TYR A 44 7.38 17.29 -10.85
C TYR A 44 7.73 16.87 -9.41
N THR A 45 6.81 17.01 -8.45
CA THR A 45 7.00 16.52 -7.08
C THR A 45 6.01 15.41 -6.70
N HIS A 46 4.89 15.30 -7.42
CA HIS A 46 3.79 14.36 -7.12
C HIS A 46 3.75 13.11 -8.02
N SER A 47 4.91 12.71 -8.56
CA SER A 47 5.07 11.44 -9.25
C SER A 47 6.44 10.84 -9.02
N ALA A 48 6.50 9.51 -8.97
CA ALA A 48 7.74 8.74 -8.85
C ALA A 48 7.65 7.40 -9.61
N SER A 49 8.80 6.77 -9.81
CA SER A 49 8.92 5.46 -10.46
C SER A 49 9.87 4.59 -9.65
N ASN A 50 9.48 3.34 -9.41
CA ASN A 50 10.29 2.37 -8.69
C ASN A 50 10.80 1.25 -9.61
N PHE A 51 11.91 0.64 -9.21
CA PHE A 51 12.51 -0.52 -9.88
C PHE A 51 12.72 -1.63 -8.85
N ALA A 52 12.60 -2.87 -9.32
CA ALA A 52 12.99 -4.03 -8.52
C ALA A 52 14.49 -3.99 -8.22
N ARG A 53 14.93 -4.78 -7.23
CA ARG A 53 16.33 -4.78 -6.77
C ARG A 53 16.88 -6.19 -6.67
N GLY A 54 18.20 -6.30 -6.77
CA GLY A 54 18.91 -7.56 -6.55
C GLY A 54 18.42 -8.69 -7.45
N ARG A 55 18.02 -9.82 -6.86
CA ARG A 55 17.59 -11.01 -7.60
C ARG A 55 16.23 -10.83 -8.29
N ASP A 56 15.39 -9.93 -7.79
CA ASP A 56 14.03 -9.72 -8.32
C ASP A 56 14.04 -9.04 -9.68
N LEU A 57 15.14 -8.39 -10.07
CA LEU A 57 15.34 -7.86 -11.42
C LEU A 57 15.18 -8.92 -12.52
N ARG A 58 15.40 -10.20 -12.18
CA ARG A 58 15.20 -11.33 -13.10
C ARG A 58 13.72 -11.66 -13.32
N GLN A 59 12.84 -11.25 -12.41
CA GLN A 59 11.40 -11.47 -12.48
C GLN A 59 10.70 -10.29 -13.18
N ALA A 60 11.04 -9.06 -12.79
CA ALA A 60 10.57 -7.84 -13.44
C ALA A 60 11.50 -6.67 -13.11
N VAL A 61 11.87 -5.85 -14.11
CA VAL A 61 12.75 -4.69 -13.91
C VAL A 61 11.99 -3.50 -13.31
N MET A 62 10.83 -3.17 -13.88
CA MET A 62 9.96 -2.13 -13.32
C MET A 62 9.20 -2.64 -12.10
N SER A 63 9.01 -1.74 -11.15
CA SER A 63 8.08 -1.89 -10.03
C SER A 63 6.92 -0.91 -10.23
N GLY A 64 6.28 -0.50 -9.13
CA GLY A 64 5.22 0.48 -9.12
C GLY A 64 5.63 1.86 -9.64
N ILE A 65 4.63 2.58 -10.12
CA ILE A 65 4.70 4.03 -10.31
C ILE A 65 3.84 4.71 -9.25
N GLU A 66 4.19 5.93 -8.88
CA GLU A 66 3.56 6.64 -7.77
C GLU A 66 2.85 7.90 -8.27
N VAL A 67 1.69 8.18 -7.69
CA VAL A 67 1.03 9.48 -7.71
C VAL A 67 0.72 9.91 -6.29
N SER A 68 0.76 11.21 -6.01
CA SER A 68 0.42 11.72 -4.67
C SER A 68 -0.53 12.91 -4.71
N THR A 69 -1.27 13.08 -3.62
CA THR A 69 -2.20 14.19 -3.42
C THR A 69 -1.46 15.45 -2.95
N GLY A 70 -2.16 16.57 -2.97
CA GLY A 70 -1.81 17.73 -2.15
C GLY A 70 -1.99 17.44 -0.65
N VAL A 71 -1.88 18.52 0.14
CA VAL A 71 -2.10 18.51 1.59
C VAL A 71 -3.50 19.02 1.90
N HIS A 72 -4.25 18.26 2.68
CA HIS A 72 -5.68 18.46 2.92
C HIS A 72 -6.01 18.46 4.40
N SER A 73 -6.99 19.27 4.81
CA SER A 73 -7.47 19.35 6.20
C SER A 73 -8.74 18.55 6.46
N SER A 74 -9.27 17.87 5.45
CA SER A 74 -10.51 17.10 5.55
C SER A 74 -10.39 15.79 4.79
N VAL A 75 -11.11 14.78 5.26
CA VAL A 75 -11.19 13.47 4.58
C VAL A 75 -11.75 13.64 3.17
N ASP A 76 -12.82 14.43 3.01
CA ASP A 76 -13.50 14.57 1.71
C ASP A 76 -12.60 15.19 0.64
N SER A 77 -11.93 16.30 0.96
CA SER A 77 -11.03 16.96 0.00
C SER A 77 -9.82 16.07 -0.36
N LEU A 78 -9.31 15.29 0.61
CA LEU A 78 -8.24 14.32 0.36
C LEU A 78 -8.69 13.20 -0.60
N MET A 79 -9.89 12.65 -0.38
CA MET A 79 -10.44 11.59 -1.21
C MET A 79 -10.82 12.07 -2.61
N GLU A 80 -11.33 13.30 -2.74
CA GLU A 80 -11.58 13.94 -4.03
C GLU A 80 -10.30 14.11 -4.84
N ASP A 81 -9.23 14.56 -4.18
CA ASP A 81 -7.92 14.72 -4.82
C ASP A 81 -7.34 13.36 -5.23
N LEU A 82 -7.34 12.35 -4.35
CA LEU A 82 -6.92 10.99 -4.71
C LEU A 82 -7.70 10.47 -5.93
N SER A 83 -9.03 10.62 -5.93
CA SER A 83 -9.88 10.24 -7.05
C SER A 83 -9.49 10.97 -8.35
N ALA A 84 -9.16 12.26 -8.28
CA ALA A 84 -8.67 13.03 -9.41
C ALA A 84 -7.32 12.51 -9.93
N ARG A 85 -6.36 12.23 -9.04
CA ARG A 85 -5.06 11.64 -9.39
C ARG A 85 -5.21 10.29 -10.10
N ARG A 86 -6.10 9.42 -9.61
CA ARG A 86 -6.40 8.13 -10.25
C ARG A 86 -6.97 8.30 -11.66
N ARG A 87 -7.92 9.22 -11.85
CA ARG A 87 -8.48 9.53 -13.19
C ARG A 87 -7.42 10.07 -14.15
N GLU A 88 -6.54 10.94 -13.68
CA GLU A 88 -5.47 11.50 -14.50
C GLU A 88 -4.47 10.42 -14.93
N LEU A 89 -4.04 9.56 -13.99
CA LEU A 89 -3.16 8.43 -14.32
C LEU A 89 -3.84 7.47 -15.31
N ALA A 90 -5.11 7.12 -15.08
CA ALA A 90 -5.90 6.27 -15.97
C ALA A 90 -5.97 6.85 -17.40
N SER A 91 -6.11 8.17 -17.53
CA SER A 91 -6.25 8.84 -18.83
C SER A 91 -4.98 8.81 -19.70
N VAL A 92 -3.81 8.56 -19.11
CA VAL A 92 -2.53 8.50 -19.82
C VAL A 92 -1.97 7.08 -19.96
N THR A 93 -2.65 6.08 -19.39
CA THR A 93 -2.14 4.71 -19.27
C THR A 93 -2.96 3.74 -20.12
N ASP A 94 -2.30 3.07 -21.07
CA ASP A 94 -2.93 2.01 -21.88
C ASP A 94 -2.89 0.64 -21.18
N GLY A 95 -1.88 0.39 -20.33
CA GLY A 95 -1.76 -0.86 -19.57
C GLY A 95 -2.84 -1.05 -18.49
N LEU A 96 -2.79 -2.20 -17.82
CA LEU A 96 -3.65 -2.49 -16.67
C LEU A 96 -3.05 -1.84 -15.42
N ILE A 97 -3.84 -1.04 -14.70
CA ILE A 97 -3.44 -0.38 -13.45
C ILE A 97 -3.88 -1.24 -12.26
N LEU A 98 -2.92 -1.65 -11.44
CA LEU A 98 -3.15 -2.57 -10.32
C LEU A 98 -2.71 -1.90 -9.01
N PRO A 99 -3.63 -1.23 -8.27
CA PRO A 99 -3.40 -0.81 -6.90
C PRO A 99 -3.44 -2.02 -5.97
N ILE A 100 -2.40 -2.86 -6.00
CA ILE A 100 -2.23 -4.01 -5.10
C ILE A 100 -0.82 -4.04 -4.50
N GLY A 101 -0.68 -4.61 -3.30
CA GLY A 101 0.61 -4.63 -2.59
C GLY A 101 1.72 -5.42 -3.30
N HIS A 102 1.37 -6.47 -4.03
CA HIS A 102 2.30 -7.37 -4.72
C HIS A 102 1.59 -8.16 -5.83
N LEU A 103 2.32 -8.49 -6.89
CA LEU A 103 1.79 -9.23 -8.05
C LEU A 103 1.66 -10.73 -7.77
N PHE A 104 0.59 -11.34 -8.26
CA PHE A 104 0.17 -12.69 -7.86
C PHE A 104 1.16 -13.80 -8.23
N ASP A 105 1.77 -13.70 -9.41
CA ASP A 105 2.63 -14.75 -9.97
C ASP A 105 4.11 -14.56 -9.64
N LEU A 106 4.45 -13.49 -8.90
CA LEU A 106 5.82 -13.23 -8.46
C LEU A 106 6.05 -13.69 -7.02
N GLU A 107 7.30 -13.82 -6.64
CA GLU A 107 7.74 -13.80 -5.25
C GLU A 107 8.94 -12.86 -5.22
N ALA A 108 8.64 -11.57 -5.13
CA ALA A 108 9.63 -10.51 -5.30
C ALA A 108 9.49 -9.47 -4.18
N PRO A 109 10.13 -9.71 -3.02
CA PRO A 109 10.08 -8.82 -1.85
C PRO A 109 10.50 -7.38 -2.13
N THR A 110 11.26 -7.12 -3.20
CA THR A 110 11.67 -5.77 -3.62
C THR A 110 10.75 -5.13 -4.65
N ASN A 111 9.75 -5.88 -5.12
CA ASN A 111 8.78 -5.46 -6.12
C ASN A 111 7.37 -5.39 -5.51
N THR A 112 7.17 -4.40 -4.66
CA THR A 112 5.93 -4.18 -3.91
C THR A 112 5.47 -2.72 -4.08
N CYS A 113 4.17 -2.46 -4.05
CA CYS A 113 3.58 -1.11 -4.09
C CYS A 113 2.93 -0.76 -2.75
N GLY A 114 3.12 0.45 -2.23
CA GLY A 114 2.49 0.95 -1.00
C GLY A 114 1.44 2.04 -1.17
N LEU A 115 0.58 2.18 -0.16
CA LEU A 115 -0.20 3.38 0.11
C LEU A 115 0.39 4.05 1.35
N HIS A 116 0.94 5.25 1.20
CA HIS A 116 1.55 6.01 2.29
C HIS A 116 0.66 7.17 2.70
N ILE A 117 0.56 7.40 4.02
CA ILE A 117 -0.25 8.45 4.61
C ILE A 117 0.65 9.36 5.43
N HIS A 118 0.72 10.63 5.06
CA HIS A 118 1.44 11.66 5.78
C HIS A 118 0.49 12.43 6.68
N ILE A 119 0.84 12.55 7.95
CA ILE A 119 0.09 13.30 8.96
C ILE A 119 1.01 14.38 9.51
N GLY A 120 0.66 15.64 9.31
CA GLY A 120 1.38 16.75 9.92
C GLY A 120 1.27 18.09 9.20
N PRO A 121 1.71 19.17 9.85
CA PRO A 121 2.63 19.17 10.99
C PRO A 121 1.98 18.74 12.31
N VAL A 122 2.69 17.92 13.09
CA VAL A 122 2.27 17.49 14.43
C VAL A 122 3.05 18.29 15.49
N PRO A 123 2.39 18.96 16.46
CA PRO A 123 3.09 19.64 17.54
C PRO A 123 3.95 18.65 18.36
N GLU A 124 5.17 19.03 18.71
CA GLU A 124 6.13 18.16 19.42
C GLU A 124 5.54 17.52 20.69
N ARG A 125 4.74 18.28 21.45
CA ARG A 125 4.05 17.79 22.67
C ARG A 125 3.01 16.69 22.42
N GLU A 126 2.47 16.61 21.20
CA GLU A 126 1.45 15.61 20.80
C GLU A 126 2.07 14.42 20.06
N THR A 127 3.29 14.56 19.53
CA THR A 127 3.94 13.55 18.69
C THR A 127 3.97 12.19 19.37
N GLU A 128 4.33 12.11 20.65
CA GLU A 128 4.41 10.83 21.36
C GLU A 128 3.05 10.15 21.49
N ARG A 129 2.03 10.90 21.89
CA ARG A 129 0.66 10.39 22.05
C ARG A 129 0.12 9.91 20.72
N ILE A 130 0.22 10.74 19.68
CA ILE A 130 -0.28 10.40 18.35
C ILE A 130 0.44 9.18 17.79
N TYR A 131 1.77 9.15 17.88
CA TYR A 131 2.56 8.00 17.42
C TYR A 131 2.15 6.73 18.19
N SER A 132 2.01 6.81 19.51
CA SER A 132 1.63 5.67 20.35
C SER A 132 0.24 5.13 19.98
N ASN A 133 -0.75 6.02 19.86
CA ASN A 133 -2.10 5.65 19.48
C ASN A 133 -2.15 5.04 18.08
N LEU A 134 -1.47 5.63 17.11
CA LEU A 134 -1.38 5.09 15.75
C LEU A 134 -0.73 3.71 15.77
N ALA A 135 0.42 3.55 16.44
CA ALA A 135 1.12 2.28 16.56
C ALA A 135 0.24 1.17 17.16
N HIS A 136 -0.56 1.50 18.18
CA HIS A 136 -1.47 0.56 18.83
C HIS A 136 -2.50 -0.04 17.86
N PHE A 137 -3.12 0.79 17.03
CA PHE A 137 -4.17 0.35 16.10
C PHE A 137 -3.65 -0.05 14.70
N LEU A 138 -2.41 0.28 14.35
CA LEU A 138 -1.90 0.16 12.98
C LEU A 138 -2.05 -1.24 12.36
N PRO A 139 -1.81 -2.36 13.07
CA PRO A 139 -2.03 -3.70 12.49
C PRO A 139 -3.50 -3.98 12.14
N LEU A 140 -4.45 -3.50 12.95
CA LEU A 140 -5.88 -3.62 12.66
C LEU A 140 -6.25 -2.76 11.45
N LEU A 141 -5.79 -1.50 11.42
CA LEU A 141 -6.06 -0.58 10.32
C LEU A 141 -5.53 -1.12 8.98
N ALA A 142 -4.40 -1.85 8.99
CA ALA A 142 -3.84 -2.44 7.78
C ALA A 142 -4.82 -3.37 7.06
N LEU A 143 -5.68 -4.09 7.80
CA LEU A 143 -6.68 -4.99 7.22
C LEU A 143 -7.72 -4.27 6.33
N LEU A 144 -7.90 -2.96 6.48
CA LEU A 144 -8.79 -2.20 5.61
C LEU A 144 -8.30 -2.15 4.17
N THR A 145 -6.98 -2.29 3.93
CA THR A 145 -6.39 -2.16 2.59
C THR A 145 -5.50 -3.31 2.15
N VAL A 146 -5.28 -4.35 2.97
CA VAL A 146 -4.54 -5.55 2.53
C VAL A 146 -5.08 -6.06 1.20
N SER A 147 -4.20 -6.20 0.21
CA SER A 147 -4.58 -6.48 -1.18
C SER A 147 -3.55 -7.35 -1.92
N SER A 148 -2.68 -8.06 -1.19
CA SER A 148 -1.64 -8.89 -1.77
C SER A 148 -1.69 -10.34 -1.26
N PRO A 149 -2.76 -11.10 -1.57
CA PRO A 149 -2.99 -12.42 -0.99
C PRO A 149 -2.14 -13.55 -1.57
N LEU A 150 -1.43 -13.29 -2.67
CA LEU A 150 -0.81 -14.32 -3.51
C LEU A 150 0.71 -14.10 -3.64
N ALA A 151 1.43 -15.22 -3.73
CA ALA A 151 2.83 -15.28 -4.17
C ALA A 151 3.05 -16.54 -5.01
N ARG A 152 3.67 -16.39 -6.19
CA ARG A 152 3.91 -17.46 -7.18
C ARG A 152 2.66 -18.29 -7.50
N GLY A 153 1.54 -17.61 -7.66
CA GLY A 153 0.26 -18.25 -7.98
C GLY A 153 -0.25 -19.16 -6.86
N ARG A 154 0.12 -18.90 -5.61
CA ARG A 154 -0.35 -19.64 -4.42
C ARG A 154 -0.84 -18.66 -3.37
N TYR A 155 -1.85 -19.07 -2.62
CA TYR A 155 -2.31 -18.31 -1.47
C TYR A 155 -1.19 -18.19 -0.45
N PHE A 156 -0.88 -16.95 -0.07
CA PHE A 156 0.11 -16.61 0.94
C PHE A 156 -0.55 -16.27 2.27
N GLY A 157 -1.62 -15.47 2.22
CA GLY A 157 -2.24 -14.85 3.39
C GLY A 157 -3.01 -13.61 2.98
N GLN A 158 -3.02 -12.59 3.83
CA GLN A 158 -3.68 -11.32 3.55
C GLN A 158 -2.78 -10.31 2.85
N SER A 159 -1.50 -10.21 3.23
CA SER A 159 -0.58 -9.28 2.57
C SER A 159 0.85 -9.82 2.54
N PHE A 160 1.27 -10.29 1.37
CA PHE A 160 2.66 -10.62 1.08
C PHE A 160 3.56 -9.40 1.29
N ARG A 161 3.10 -8.20 0.89
CA ARG A 161 3.89 -6.97 1.04
C ARG A 161 4.20 -6.68 2.50
N ILE A 162 3.21 -6.70 3.39
CA ILE A 162 3.44 -6.46 4.83
C ILE A 162 4.36 -7.55 5.39
N ALA A 163 4.16 -8.82 5.02
CA ALA A 163 4.95 -9.90 5.58
C ALA A 163 6.41 -9.93 5.10
N LYS A 164 6.69 -9.58 3.84
CA LYS A 164 7.97 -9.87 3.18
C LYS A 164 8.70 -8.66 2.61
N SER A 165 8.05 -7.51 2.41
CA SER A 165 8.70 -6.36 1.75
C SER A 165 9.93 -5.89 2.52
N TYR A 166 10.99 -5.56 1.78
CA TYR A 166 12.20 -4.96 2.35
C TYR A 166 12.02 -3.49 2.75
N ALA A 167 10.97 -2.82 2.25
CA ALA A 167 10.80 -1.37 2.35
C ALA A 167 10.07 -0.93 3.63
N ILE A 168 9.45 -1.88 4.34
CA ILE A 168 8.69 -1.72 5.58
C ILE A 168 9.05 -2.84 6.56
N GLY A 169 8.55 -2.78 7.79
CA GLY A 169 8.97 -3.68 8.86
C GLY A 169 8.39 -3.28 10.20
N PRO A 170 8.57 -4.12 11.24
CA PRO A 170 8.02 -3.83 12.55
C PRO A 170 8.57 -2.52 13.14
N LEU A 171 7.74 -1.85 13.94
CA LEU A 171 8.10 -0.59 14.59
C LEU A 171 9.22 -0.78 15.61
N ARG A 172 10.02 0.27 15.76
CA ARG A 172 11.11 0.37 16.72
C ARG A 172 10.83 1.50 17.69
N LYS A 173 10.66 1.17 18.97
CA LYS A 173 10.38 2.11 20.04
C LYS A 173 11.49 3.14 20.20
N GLU A 174 12.74 2.66 20.14
CA GLU A 174 13.94 3.50 20.33
C GLU A 174 14.30 4.36 19.11
N ASP A 175 13.91 3.96 17.89
CA ASP A 175 14.18 4.71 16.67
C ASP A 175 12.97 4.81 15.74
N LYS A 176 12.09 5.76 16.06
CA LYS A 176 10.91 6.13 15.27
C LYS A 176 11.25 6.79 13.92
N ARG A 177 12.53 7.04 13.63
CA ARG A 177 13.01 7.63 12.38
C ARG A 177 13.64 6.60 11.45
N TYR A 178 13.82 5.36 11.90
CA TYR A 178 14.34 4.28 11.07
C TYR A 178 13.48 4.10 9.82
N ARG A 179 14.08 4.17 8.63
CA ARG A 179 13.33 4.31 7.38
C ARG A 179 12.69 3.03 6.84
N PHE A 180 12.91 1.86 7.42
CA PHE A 180 12.37 0.59 6.91
C PHE A 180 11.46 -0.06 7.94
N GLN A 181 10.49 0.73 8.40
CA GLN A 181 9.44 0.30 9.31
C GLN A 181 8.08 0.83 8.83
N ASP A 182 7.02 0.27 9.37
CA ASP A 182 5.62 0.49 9.00
C ASP A 182 5.12 1.93 9.24
N MET A 183 5.75 2.67 10.16
CA MET A 183 5.45 4.08 10.46
C MET A 183 6.72 4.82 10.88
N ILE A 184 6.95 6.01 10.32
CA ILE A 184 8.15 6.81 10.62
C ILE A 184 7.80 8.25 10.97
N ILE A 185 8.67 8.91 11.74
CA ILE A 185 8.73 10.36 11.82
C ILE A 185 9.66 10.87 10.72
N SER A 186 9.08 11.43 9.66
CA SER A 186 9.80 11.92 8.49
C SER A 186 10.60 13.17 8.84
N ARG A 187 11.93 13.10 8.77
CA ARG A 187 12.81 14.27 8.98
C ARG A 187 12.57 15.35 7.92
N ARG A 188 12.33 14.93 6.67
CA ARG A 188 12.19 15.81 5.51
C ARG A 188 10.92 16.65 5.58
N LEU A 189 9.81 16.05 5.99
CA LEU A 189 8.49 16.69 5.95
C LEU A 189 7.98 17.11 7.33
N GLY A 190 8.61 16.63 8.42
CA GLY A 190 8.10 16.85 9.77
C GLY A 190 6.74 16.20 10.02
N THR A 191 6.44 15.11 9.29
CA THR A 191 5.19 14.36 9.37
C THR A 191 5.39 13.02 10.06
N ILE A 192 4.33 12.46 10.64
CA ILE A 192 4.23 11.03 10.89
C ILE A 192 3.75 10.39 9.59
N GLU A 193 4.51 9.44 9.07
CA GLU A 193 4.27 8.80 7.77
C GLU A 193 3.95 7.32 8.01
N LEU A 194 2.71 6.93 7.73
CA LEU A 194 2.23 5.56 7.79
C LEU A 194 2.47 4.88 6.44
N ARG A 195 3.14 3.75 6.44
CA ARG A 195 3.64 3.09 5.22
C ARG A 195 3.24 1.63 5.11
N ILE A 196 2.58 1.08 6.14
CA ILE A 196 2.17 -0.33 6.19
C ILE A 196 1.13 -0.68 5.11
N PHE A 197 0.31 0.27 4.68
CA PHE A 197 -0.87 -0.01 3.88
C PHE A 197 -0.52 -0.48 2.47
N ASP A 198 -1.21 -1.53 2.02
CA ASP A 198 -1.21 -1.85 0.60
C ASP A 198 -2.12 -0.85 -0.13
N PRO A 199 -1.83 -0.50 -1.39
CA PRO A 199 -2.79 0.19 -2.25
C PRO A 199 -3.97 -0.74 -2.53
N VAL A 200 -5.15 -0.17 -2.77
CA VAL A 200 -6.38 -0.93 -3.03
C VAL A 200 -7.29 -0.16 -3.99
N TRP A 201 -8.00 -0.83 -4.90
CA TRP A 201 -8.89 -0.16 -5.86
C TRP A 201 -10.07 0.55 -5.18
N ASP A 202 -10.50 0.07 -4.02
CA ASP A 202 -11.68 0.54 -3.31
C ASP A 202 -11.41 1.86 -2.58
N LEU A 203 -11.93 2.97 -3.14
CA LEU A 203 -11.83 4.29 -2.52
C LEU A 203 -12.60 4.38 -1.20
N GLU A 204 -13.66 3.59 -1.00
CA GLU A 204 -14.43 3.64 0.24
C GLU A 204 -13.65 3.00 1.39
N ARG A 205 -12.95 1.88 1.14
CA ARG A 205 -12.01 1.30 2.12
C ARG A 205 -10.93 2.30 2.53
N ILE A 206 -10.36 3.05 1.58
CA ILE A 206 -9.39 4.12 1.89
C ILE A 206 -10.06 5.23 2.70
N ARG A 207 -11.27 5.66 2.34
CA ARG A 207 -12.03 6.67 3.09
C ARG A 207 -12.25 6.25 4.54
N VAL A 208 -12.66 5.00 4.78
CA VAL A 208 -12.84 4.44 6.13
C VAL A 208 -11.52 4.45 6.89
N LEU A 209 -10.41 4.04 6.25
CA LEU A 209 -9.07 4.12 6.84
C LEU A 209 -8.72 5.54 7.29
N ILE A 210 -8.92 6.55 6.44
CA ILE A 210 -8.63 7.95 6.78
C ILE A 210 -9.53 8.43 7.93
N LYS A 211 -10.82 8.05 7.96
CA LYS A 211 -11.72 8.38 9.07
C LYS A 211 -11.26 7.77 10.40
N CYS A 212 -10.83 6.50 10.39
CA CYS A 212 -10.29 5.84 11.58
C CYS A 212 -9.02 6.55 12.07
N ILE A 213 -8.10 6.90 11.16
CA ILE A 213 -6.91 7.69 11.49
C ILE A 213 -7.32 9.04 12.10
N GLU A 214 -8.23 9.78 11.47
CA GLU A 214 -8.70 11.06 11.99
C GLU A 214 -9.29 10.93 13.41
N ALA A 215 -10.10 9.90 13.66
CA ALA A 215 -10.65 9.63 14.99
C ALA A 215 -9.56 9.34 16.04
N ILE A 216 -8.54 8.55 15.68
CA ILE A 216 -7.38 8.26 16.53
C ILE A 216 -6.56 9.52 16.83
N LEU A 217 -6.47 10.44 15.87
CA LEU A 217 -5.74 11.69 16.08
C LEU A 217 -6.50 12.66 16.99
N ARG A 218 -7.83 12.66 16.92
CA ARG A 218 -8.72 13.56 17.67
C ARG A 218 -9.04 13.08 19.10
N THR A 219 -8.90 11.80 19.40
CA THR A 219 -9.13 11.30 20.76
C THR A 219 -8.10 11.83 21.75
N ASP A 220 -8.54 12.23 22.95
CA ASP A 220 -7.64 12.62 24.04
C ASP A 220 -7.07 11.40 24.80
N ARG A 221 -7.60 10.20 24.53
CA ARG A 221 -7.12 8.95 25.13
C ARG A 221 -5.68 8.67 24.72
N ARG A 222 -4.96 8.02 25.63
CA ARG A 222 -3.63 7.46 25.39
C ARG A 222 -3.76 5.95 25.33
N PHE A 223 -3.24 5.38 24.25
CA PHE A 223 -3.11 3.95 24.05
C PHE A 223 -1.62 3.64 23.99
N ASP A 224 -1.15 2.83 24.93
CA ASP A 224 0.21 2.37 24.94
C ASP A 224 0.37 1.21 23.95
N TRP A 225 1.50 1.15 23.28
CA TRP A 225 1.84 0.01 22.42
C TRP A 225 3.14 -0.64 22.90
N ASN A 226 3.21 -1.95 22.68
CA ASN A 226 4.40 -2.76 22.93
C ASN A 226 4.90 -3.34 21.60
N GLU A 227 6.21 -3.38 21.41
CA GLU A 227 6.80 -3.89 20.16
C GLU A 227 6.45 -5.36 19.90
N ASP A 228 6.38 -6.19 20.94
CA ASP A 228 6.08 -7.62 20.76
C ASP A 228 4.62 -7.86 20.41
N SER A 229 3.69 -7.19 21.11
CA SER A 229 2.26 -7.21 20.78
C SER A 229 2.03 -6.66 19.37
N TYR A 230 2.72 -5.59 18.99
CA TYR A 230 2.71 -5.03 17.64
C TYR A 230 3.20 -6.04 16.61
N ARG A 231 4.39 -6.64 16.82
CA ARG A 231 4.96 -7.66 15.91
C ARG A 231 4.03 -8.84 15.74
N HIS A 232 3.41 -9.29 16.82
CA HIS A 232 2.42 -10.36 16.80
C HIS A 232 1.20 -9.98 15.96
N CYS A 233 0.53 -8.86 16.29
CA CYS A 233 -0.66 -8.40 15.58
C CYS A 233 -0.38 -8.13 14.10
N ARG A 234 0.77 -7.52 13.79
CA ARG A 234 1.23 -7.27 12.42
C ARG A 234 1.35 -8.56 11.62
N ARG A 235 1.97 -9.59 12.21
CA ARG A 235 2.11 -10.90 11.57
C ARG A 235 0.74 -11.55 11.34
N VAL A 236 -0.11 -11.55 12.36
CA VAL A 236 -1.49 -12.08 12.27
C VAL A 236 -2.27 -11.37 11.17
N ALA A 237 -2.23 -10.04 11.13
CA ALA A 237 -2.91 -9.24 10.11
C ALA A 237 -2.41 -9.58 8.70
N ALA A 238 -1.10 -9.76 8.50
CA ALA A 238 -0.51 -10.06 7.20
C ALA A 238 -0.73 -11.50 6.73
N GLU A 239 -0.73 -12.49 7.62
CA GLU A 239 -0.76 -13.92 7.26
C GLU A 239 -2.15 -14.53 7.39
N ALA A 240 -2.90 -14.17 8.43
CA ALA A 240 -4.13 -14.86 8.83
C ALA A 240 -5.38 -13.99 8.79
N GLY A 241 -5.23 -12.66 8.80
CA GLY A 241 -6.35 -11.72 8.85
C GLY A 241 -6.96 -11.59 10.24
N TYR A 242 -8.15 -10.98 10.30
CA TYR A 242 -8.78 -10.55 11.54
C TYR A 242 -9.03 -11.67 12.57
N ASN A 243 -9.51 -12.83 12.11
CA ASN A 243 -9.87 -13.95 12.98
C ASN A 243 -8.68 -14.82 13.41
N GLY A 244 -7.48 -14.57 12.89
CA GLY A 244 -6.31 -15.43 13.14
C GLY A 244 -6.37 -16.83 12.51
N ASN A 245 -7.48 -17.17 11.85
CA ASN A 245 -7.71 -18.45 11.18
C ASN A 245 -7.85 -18.22 9.67
N GLY A 246 -6.74 -17.94 8.99
CA GLY A 246 -6.78 -17.77 7.53
C GLY A 246 -7.34 -19.03 6.83
N PRO A 247 -7.97 -18.90 5.65
CA PRO A 247 -8.56 -20.03 4.91
C PRO A 247 -7.57 -21.14 4.53
N GLY A 248 -6.27 -20.93 4.73
CA GLY A 248 -5.19 -21.91 4.52
C GLY A 248 -4.83 -22.78 5.73
N HIS A 249 -5.69 -22.90 6.75
CA HIS A 249 -5.44 -23.85 7.85
C HIS A 249 -5.59 -25.33 7.45
N GLU A 250 -6.09 -25.62 6.24
CA GLU A 250 -5.68 -26.81 5.50
C GLU A 250 -4.23 -26.60 5.01
N ARG A 251 -3.27 -26.75 5.94
CA ARG A 251 -1.85 -26.75 5.61
C ARG A 251 -1.58 -27.94 4.70
N ASP A 252 -1.39 -27.69 3.42
CA ASP A 252 -0.56 -28.56 2.58
C ASP A 252 0.77 -28.75 3.32
N ALA A 253 1.03 -29.96 3.79
CA ALA A 253 2.17 -30.36 4.61
C ALA A 253 3.55 -30.19 3.92
N ALA A 254 3.62 -29.47 2.79
CA ALA A 254 4.77 -29.40 1.91
C ALA A 254 5.75 -28.24 2.18
N HIS A 255 5.42 -27.28 3.06
CA HIS A 255 6.27 -26.08 3.30
C HIS A 255 6.88 -25.98 4.71
N ALA A 256 7.00 -27.09 5.43
CA ALA A 256 7.77 -27.11 6.68
C ALA A 256 9.28 -26.86 6.47
N SER A 257 9.78 -26.89 5.23
CA SER A 257 11.22 -26.84 4.92
C SER A 257 11.80 -25.45 4.63
N ASP A 258 11.00 -24.40 4.49
CA ASP A 258 11.47 -23.02 4.18
C ASP A 258 11.41 -22.06 5.38
N ARG A 259 11.34 -22.61 6.60
CA ARG A 259 11.50 -21.81 7.81
C ARG A 259 12.93 -21.30 7.89
N ASP A 260 13.07 -19.98 8.06
CA ASP A 260 14.33 -19.32 8.33
C ASP A 260 15.04 -20.04 9.51
N PRO A 261 16.23 -20.64 9.30
CA PRO A 261 16.94 -21.36 10.35
C PRO A 261 17.33 -20.48 11.54
N GLY A 262 17.15 -19.15 11.45
CA GLY A 262 17.34 -18.19 12.55
C GLY A 262 16.15 -18.02 13.49
N GLN A 263 14.95 -18.52 13.17
CA GLN A 263 13.79 -18.48 14.08
C GLN A 263 13.61 -19.84 14.76
N GLN A 264 14.45 -20.12 15.77
CA GLN A 264 14.15 -21.17 16.73
C GLN A 264 12.89 -20.77 17.50
N HIS A 265 11.75 -21.31 17.07
CA HIS A 265 10.54 -21.35 17.88
C HIS A 265 10.87 -22.18 19.11
N ASP A 266 11.03 -21.53 20.26
CA ASP A 266 11.08 -22.21 21.57
C ASP A 266 9.72 -22.91 21.78
N PRO A 267 9.66 -24.25 21.69
CA PRO A 267 8.41 -24.99 21.81
C PRO A 267 7.93 -25.08 23.26
N GLY A 268 8.67 -24.50 24.23
CA GLY A 268 8.35 -24.51 25.65
C GLY A 268 7.72 -23.23 26.19
N ARG A 269 7.66 -22.13 25.42
CA ARG A 269 7.02 -20.89 25.88
C ARG A 269 5.51 -21.00 25.66
N ALA A 270 4.77 -21.21 26.76
CA ALA A 270 3.31 -21.06 26.75
C ALA A 270 2.96 -19.72 26.09
N PRO A 271 1.92 -19.64 25.23
CA PRO A 271 1.52 -18.38 24.65
C PRO A 271 1.28 -17.38 25.78
N ASP A 272 2.06 -16.30 25.80
CA ASP A 272 1.92 -15.24 26.80
C ASP A 272 0.44 -14.83 26.82
N GLN A 273 -0.21 -14.99 27.98
CA GLN A 273 -1.63 -14.66 28.18
C GLN A 273 -1.94 -13.18 27.94
N ASP A 274 -0.91 -12.36 27.70
CA ASP A 274 -0.97 -10.91 27.49
C ASP A 274 -0.89 -10.50 26.00
N MET A 275 -0.96 -11.44 25.04
CA MET A 275 -0.98 -11.08 23.61
C MET A 275 -2.32 -10.44 23.22
N ILE A 276 -2.25 -9.14 22.87
CA ILE A 276 -3.38 -8.40 22.31
C ILE A 276 -3.82 -9.06 21.00
N MET A 277 -5.13 -9.27 20.86
CA MET A 277 -5.77 -9.78 19.66
C MET A 277 -6.34 -8.64 18.82
N LEU A 278 -6.40 -8.81 17.49
CA LEU A 278 -6.97 -7.80 16.57
C LEU A 278 -8.43 -7.44 16.92
N SER A 279 -9.20 -8.39 17.48
CA SER A 279 -10.56 -8.14 17.97
C SER A 279 -10.61 -7.24 19.20
N SER A 280 -9.61 -7.29 20.08
CA SER A 280 -9.48 -6.35 21.21
C SER A 280 -9.23 -4.94 20.69
N LEU A 281 -8.30 -4.80 19.73
CA LEU A 281 -8.03 -3.50 19.08
C LEU A 281 -9.30 -2.94 18.41
N TYR A 282 -10.12 -3.78 17.77
CA TYR A 282 -11.38 -3.34 17.18
C TYR A 282 -12.38 -2.88 18.24
N SER A 283 -12.54 -3.65 19.32
CA SER A 283 -13.41 -3.28 20.45
C SER A 283 -13.05 -1.88 20.96
N GLU A 284 -11.75 -1.64 21.22
CA GLU A 284 -11.26 -0.35 21.68
C GLU A 284 -11.48 0.78 20.65
N LEU A 285 -11.21 0.53 19.36
CA LEU A 285 -11.42 1.51 18.29
C LEU A 285 -12.90 1.89 18.17
N SER A 286 -13.80 0.90 18.26
CA SER A 286 -15.25 1.06 18.11
C SER A 286 -15.89 1.91 19.22
N GLU A 287 -15.21 2.09 20.36
CA GLU A 287 -15.66 2.96 21.44
C GLU A 287 -15.68 4.44 21.04
N PHE A 288 -14.90 4.84 20.02
CA PHE A 288 -14.77 6.24 19.61
C PHE A 288 -14.73 6.46 18.09
N CYS A 289 -14.82 5.41 17.29
CA CYS A 289 -14.88 5.48 15.84
C CYS A 289 -15.99 4.56 15.32
N ASP A 290 -16.96 5.12 14.60
CA ASP A 290 -18.01 4.34 13.95
C ASP A 290 -17.44 3.66 12.69
N VAL A 291 -17.18 2.36 12.80
CA VAL A 291 -16.64 1.53 11.72
C VAL A 291 -17.21 0.12 11.79
N ASP A 292 -17.63 -0.41 10.64
CA ASP A 292 -18.20 -1.75 10.54
C ASP A 292 -17.11 -2.84 10.66
N GLU A 293 -17.22 -3.70 11.68
CA GLU A 293 -16.30 -4.83 11.89
C GLU A 293 -16.13 -5.72 10.65
N ARG A 294 -17.17 -5.81 9.81
CA ARG A 294 -17.16 -6.64 8.59
C ARG A 294 -16.04 -6.24 7.63
N LEU A 295 -15.65 -4.98 7.60
CA LEU A 295 -14.55 -4.50 6.74
C LEU A 295 -13.19 -5.07 7.14
N PHE A 296 -13.00 -5.42 8.42
CA PHE A 296 -11.80 -6.09 8.91
C PHE A 296 -11.90 -7.61 8.73
N ARG A 297 -13.11 -8.18 8.89
CA ARG A 297 -13.37 -9.63 8.77
C ARG A 297 -13.29 -10.13 7.33
N HIS A 298 -13.70 -9.30 6.36
CA HIS A 298 -13.66 -9.61 4.93
C HIS A 298 -12.88 -8.50 4.21
N THR A 299 -11.65 -8.81 3.83
CA THR A 299 -10.71 -7.83 3.29
C THR A 299 -10.73 -7.80 1.76
N ALA A 300 -10.07 -6.79 1.17
CA ALA A 300 -9.87 -6.76 -0.27
C ALA A 300 -9.02 -7.96 -0.75
N SER A 301 -8.12 -8.48 0.08
CA SER A 301 -7.38 -9.71 -0.20
C SER A 301 -8.26 -10.95 -0.31
N ASP A 302 -9.29 -11.07 0.53
CA ASP A 302 -10.25 -12.17 0.41
C ASP A 302 -11.01 -12.09 -0.92
N GLU A 303 -11.49 -10.89 -1.27
CA GLU A 303 -12.18 -10.63 -2.55
C GLU A 303 -11.27 -10.95 -3.76
N LEU A 304 -10.01 -10.51 -3.72
CA LEU A 304 -9.03 -10.78 -4.77
C LEU A 304 -8.73 -12.26 -4.92
N TYR A 305 -8.54 -12.97 -3.81
CA TYR A 305 -8.17 -14.38 -3.83
C TYR A 305 -9.30 -15.23 -4.39
N GLU A 306 -10.55 -15.02 -3.94
CA GLU A 306 -11.70 -15.75 -4.46
C GLU A 306 -11.92 -15.47 -5.95
N PHE A 307 -11.78 -14.21 -6.38
CA PHE A 307 -11.87 -13.86 -7.80
C PHE A 307 -10.75 -14.50 -8.63
N TRP A 308 -9.52 -14.49 -8.13
CA TRP A 308 -8.38 -15.15 -8.77
C TRP A 308 -8.53 -16.66 -8.86
N LYS A 309 -9.03 -17.30 -7.80
CA LYS A 309 -9.31 -18.74 -7.81
C LYS A 309 -10.33 -19.12 -8.88
N ALA A 310 -11.35 -18.27 -9.09
CA ALA A 310 -12.38 -18.51 -10.10
C ALA A 310 -11.93 -18.19 -11.53
N HIS A 311 -11.02 -17.24 -11.73
CA HIS A 311 -10.78 -16.65 -13.06
C HIS A 311 -9.32 -16.59 -13.51
N GLY A 312 -8.35 -16.80 -12.62
CA GLY A 312 -6.91 -16.70 -12.88
C GLY A 312 -6.39 -15.26 -12.97
N THR A 313 -5.06 -15.11 -13.01
CA THR A 313 -4.35 -13.82 -12.87
C THR A 313 -4.85 -12.73 -13.81
N LEU A 314 -4.84 -12.98 -15.14
CA LEU A 314 -5.13 -11.94 -16.12
C LEU A 314 -6.53 -11.35 -15.95
N LYS A 315 -7.53 -12.21 -15.72
CA LYS A 315 -8.92 -11.79 -15.54
C LYS A 315 -9.11 -11.00 -14.25
N THR A 316 -8.44 -11.39 -13.17
CA THR A 316 -8.44 -10.60 -11.93
C THR A 316 -7.78 -9.25 -12.13
N TYR A 317 -6.66 -9.17 -12.87
CA TYR A 317 -6.00 -7.90 -13.17
C TYR A 317 -6.90 -6.96 -13.99
N ILE A 318 -7.65 -7.50 -14.94
CA ILE A 318 -8.64 -6.72 -15.69
C ILE A 318 -9.77 -6.22 -14.77
N ALA A 319 -10.25 -7.05 -13.85
CA ALA A 319 -11.25 -6.65 -12.86
C ALA A 319 -10.75 -5.54 -11.92
N ILE A 320 -9.47 -5.61 -11.49
CA ILE A 320 -8.82 -4.57 -10.69
C ILE A 320 -8.70 -3.26 -11.48
N ASP A 321 -8.22 -3.32 -12.73
CA ASP A 321 -8.11 -2.13 -13.59
C ASP A 321 -9.49 -1.50 -13.87
N ASN A 322 -10.52 -2.33 -14.07
CA ASN A 322 -11.91 -1.86 -14.19
C ASN A 322 -12.34 -1.12 -12.93
N ALA A 323 -12.08 -1.67 -11.75
CA ALA A 323 -12.41 -1.03 -10.50
C ALA A 323 -11.67 0.29 -10.29
N TYR A 324 -10.39 0.35 -10.67
CA TYR A 324 -9.59 1.57 -10.58
C TYR A 324 -10.14 2.69 -11.48
N ARG A 325 -10.62 2.34 -12.68
CA ARG A 325 -11.07 3.31 -13.69
C ARG A 325 -12.54 3.70 -13.51
N ASN A 326 -13.38 2.74 -13.15
CA ASN A 326 -14.83 2.84 -13.22
C ASN A 326 -15.52 2.62 -11.87
N GLY A 327 -14.77 2.25 -10.82
CA GLY A 327 -15.32 2.01 -9.48
C GLY A 327 -16.05 0.67 -9.32
N VAL A 328 -15.97 -0.23 -10.32
CA VAL A 328 -16.65 -1.54 -10.29
C VAL A 328 -15.64 -2.67 -10.37
N PHE A 329 -15.53 -3.47 -9.31
CA PHE A 329 -14.73 -4.69 -9.31
C PHE A 329 -15.49 -5.83 -9.97
N GLY A 330 -14.88 -6.40 -11.01
CA GLY A 330 -15.43 -7.53 -11.75
C GLY A 330 -15.23 -7.40 -13.26
N LEU A 331 -15.69 -8.42 -13.98
CA LEU A 331 -15.70 -8.47 -15.44
C LEU A 331 -17.09 -8.14 -15.95
N ASP A 332 -17.42 -6.86 -16.08
CA ASP A 332 -18.62 -6.49 -16.84
C ASP A 332 -18.43 -6.79 -18.34
N LYS A 333 -19.52 -6.70 -19.11
CA LYS A 333 -19.51 -7.02 -20.55
C LYS A 333 -18.56 -6.14 -21.38
N ALA A 334 -18.18 -4.96 -20.89
CA ALA A 334 -17.34 -3.99 -21.60
C ALA A 334 -15.87 -4.05 -21.17
N ALA A 335 -15.59 -4.40 -19.91
CA ALA A 335 -14.26 -4.35 -19.31
C ALA A 335 -13.23 -5.22 -20.05
N LEU A 336 -13.58 -6.48 -20.34
CA LEU A 336 -12.67 -7.40 -21.02
C LEU A 336 -12.38 -6.96 -22.47
N PRO A 337 -13.38 -6.69 -23.34
CA PRO A 337 -13.11 -6.18 -24.68
C PRO A 337 -12.35 -4.85 -24.70
N GLU A 338 -12.60 -3.95 -23.75
CA GLU A 338 -11.89 -2.69 -23.66
C GLU A 338 -10.43 -2.86 -23.25
N ALA A 339 -10.15 -3.71 -22.26
CA ALA A 339 -8.79 -4.07 -21.86
C ALA A 339 -8.04 -4.72 -23.03
N GLU A 340 -8.66 -5.68 -23.71
CA GLU A 340 -8.08 -6.34 -24.89
C GLU A 340 -7.77 -5.33 -26.00
N ARG A 341 -8.69 -4.40 -26.31
CA ARG A 341 -8.44 -3.34 -27.30
C ARG A 341 -7.27 -2.43 -26.90
N ARG A 342 -7.14 -2.06 -25.63
CA ARG A 342 -6.01 -1.26 -25.14
C ARG A 342 -4.69 -2.01 -25.26
N LEU A 343 -4.66 -3.27 -24.84
CA LEU A 343 -3.48 -4.13 -24.90
C LEU A 343 -3.08 -4.47 -26.34
N ALA A 344 -4.04 -4.62 -27.26
CA ALA A 344 -3.78 -4.84 -28.68
C ALA A 344 -3.11 -3.63 -29.36
N ARG A 345 -3.25 -2.42 -28.82
CA ARG A 345 -2.52 -1.22 -29.29
C ARG A 345 -1.05 -1.22 -28.85
N LEU A 346 -0.56 -2.25 -28.15
CA LEU A 346 0.81 -2.33 -27.64
C LEU A 346 1.67 -3.24 -28.53
N GLU A 347 1.77 -2.90 -29.81
CA GLU A 347 2.65 -3.60 -30.76
C GLU A 347 4.11 -3.63 -30.25
N PRO A 348 4.88 -4.72 -30.44
CA PRO A 348 6.22 -4.86 -29.87
C PRO A 348 7.16 -3.68 -30.17
N GLY A 349 7.15 -3.17 -31.41
CA GLY A 349 7.96 -2.00 -31.80
C GLY A 349 7.57 -0.72 -31.07
N GLN A 350 6.28 -0.55 -30.75
CA GLN A 350 5.80 0.59 -29.98
C GLN A 350 6.20 0.50 -28.51
N ARG A 351 6.31 -0.71 -27.93
CA ARG A 351 6.76 -0.88 -26.54
C ARG A 351 8.19 -0.38 -26.34
N VAL A 352 9.10 -0.71 -27.26
CA VAL A 352 10.50 -0.24 -27.22
C VAL A 352 10.55 1.28 -27.37
N LEU A 353 9.81 1.84 -28.32
CA LEU A 353 9.74 3.28 -28.52
C LEU A 353 9.17 4.00 -27.29
N ARG A 354 8.11 3.46 -26.67
CA ARG A 354 7.53 3.97 -25.42
C ARG A 354 8.55 3.92 -24.30
N ALA A 355 9.22 2.79 -24.07
CA ALA A 355 10.24 2.67 -23.03
C ALA A 355 11.37 3.72 -23.20
N ALA A 356 11.91 3.85 -24.41
CA ALA A 356 12.95 4.84 -24.72
C ALA A 356 12.46 6.29 -24.53
N SER A 357 11.25 6.59 -25.02
CA SER A 357 10.62 7.91 -24.86
C SER A 357 10.34 8.22 -23.38
N GLY A 358 9.85 7.24 -22.62
CA GLY A 358 9.61 7.37 -21.19
C GLY A 358 10.90 7.69 -20.44
N LEU A 359 11.97 6.94 -20.68
CA LEU A 359 13.28 7.21 -20.09
C LEU A 359 13.76 8.63 -20.40
N LEU A 360 13.74 9.03 -21.67
CA LEU A 360 14.18 10.34 -22.11
C LEU A 360 13.34 11.47 -21.50
N PHE A 361 12.03 11.44 -21.72
CA PHE A 361 11.14 12.56 -21.39
C PHE A 361 10.75 12.63 -19.92
N TYR A 362 10.80 11.52 -19.18
CA TYR A 362 10.58 11.55 -17.73
C TYR A 362 11.87 11.98 -17.00
N TYR A 363 12.99 11.29 -17.22
CA TYR A 363 14.22 11.57 -16.46
C TYR A 363 14.94 12.84 -16.89
N ALA A 364 14.86 13.29 -18.15
CA ALA A 364 15.44 14.58 -18.52
C ALA A 364 14.88 15.72 -17.67
N VAL A 365 13.60 15.64 -17.29
CA VAL A 365 12.95 16.62 -16.42
C VAL A 365 13.17 16.28 -14.94
N LYS A 366 12.99 15.02 -14.52
CA LYS A 366 13.02 14.62 -13.10
C LYS A 366 14.41 14.54 -12.46
N LEU A 367 15.47 14.31 -13.23
CA LEU A 367 16.81 14.04 -12.68
C LEU A 367 17.33 15.15 -11.75
N PRO A 368 17.20 16.45 -12.08
CA PRO A 368 17.60 17.53 -11.16
C PRO A 368 16.92 17.44 -9.79
N TYR A 369 15.61 17.15 -9.76
CA TYR A 369 14.87 16.98 -8.52
C TYR A 369 15.35 15.77 -7.72
N ILE A 370 15.59 14.64 -8.37
CA ILE A 370 16.05 13.41 -7.72
C ILE A 370 17.41 13.64 -7.05
N ILE A 371 18.34 14.33 -7.74
CA ILE A 371 19.64 14.69 -7.20
C ILE A 371 19.48 15.59 -5.96
N LEU A 372 18.68 16.66 -6.06
CA LEU A 372 18.43 17.59 -4.95
C LEU A 372 17.76 16.89 -3.75
N LYS A 373 16.82 15.98 -4.00
CA LYS A 373 16.16 15.18 -2.95
C LYS A 373 17.17 14.30 -2.23
N GLY A 374 18.03 13.59 -2.97
CA GLY A 374 19.07 12.73 -2.40
C GLY A 374 20.07 13.48 -1.52
N LEU A 375 20.47 14.69 -1.92
CA LEU A 375 21.36 15.54 -1.12
C LEU A 375 20.72 15.97 0.22
N LYS A 376 19.42 16.31 0.22
CA LYS A 376 18.68 16.68 1.43
C LYS A 376 18.42 15.52 2.40
N GLU A 377 18.41 14.28 1.91
CA GLU A 377 18.23 13.11 2.78
C GLU A 377 19.52 12.71 3.53
N GLN A 378 20.68 13.19 3.07
CA GLN A 378 21.98 12.91 3.68
C GLN A 378 22.41 13.98 4.70
N SER A 379 21.87 15.20 4.60
CA SER A 379 22.01 16.28 5.59
C SER A 379 21.04 16.08 6.75
#